data_AF-A0A3D2R3K1-F1
#
_entry.id   AF-A0A3D2R3K1-F1
#
_cell.length_a   1.000
_cell.length_b   1.000
_cell.length_c   1.000
_cell.angle_alpha   90.00
_cell.angle_beta   90.00
_cell.angle_gamma   90.00
#
_symmetry.space_group_name_H-M   'P 1'
#
loop_
_entity.id
_entity.type
_entity.pdbx_description
1 polymer ?
#
loop_
_entity_poly.entity_id
_entity_poly.type
_entity_poly.pdbx_seq_one_letter_code
_entity_poly.pdbx_strand_id
1 'polypeptide(L)' 'KADQTLEDIAPFVADSGEGRWTVVESIEQGIPCPVLTLALQVRFRSQEKQKGYGYKILSTMRNAFGGHVMKKKG' A
#
# COMPACT_ATOMS: atom_id res chain seq x y z
N LYS A 1 -14.28 9.87 -19.74
CA LYS A 1 -14.59 8.87 -18.70
C LYS A 1 -13.27 8.44 -18.09
N ALA A 2 -13.09 8.51 -16.77
CA ALA A 2 -11.88 7.99 -16.13
C ALA A 2 -11.74 6.48 -16.41
N ASP A 3 -10.51 5.97 -16.56
CA ASP A 3 -10.24 4.53 -16.68
C ASP A 3 -10.73 3.83 -15.41
N GLN A 4 -11.90 3.19 -15.50
CA GLN A 4 -12.52 2.48 -14.37
C GLN A 4 -11.85 1.13 -14.10
N THR A 5 -11.13 0.60 -15.08
CA THR A 5 -10.53 -0.73 -15.07
C THR A 5 -9.10 -0.76 -14.54
N LEU A 6 -8.44 0.41 -14.56
CA LEU A 6 -7.06 0.61 -14.06
C LEU A 6 -6.11 -0.42 -14.71
N GLU A 7 -6.25 -0.65 -16.02
CA GLU A 7 -5.57 -1.76 -16.70
C GLU A 7 -4.05 -1.61 -16.70
N ASP A 8 -3.59 -0.36 -16.83
CA ASP A 8 -2.18 0.03 -16.85
C ASP A 8 -1.55 0.08 -15.46
N ILE A 9 -2.32 -0.09 -14.38
CA ILE A 9 -1.84 0.02 -13.01
C ILE A 9 -1.57 -1.37 -12.45
N ALA A 10 -0.36 -1.57 -11.93
CA ALA A 10 -0.01 -2.81 -11.24
C ALA A 10 -0.75 -2.88 -9.88
N PRO A 11 -1.24 -4.06 -9.46
CA PRO A 11 -1.87 -4.25 -8.14
C PRO A 11 -0.83 -4.28 -7.02
N PHE A 12 0.04 -3.26 -6.97
CA PHE A 12 1.21 -3.15 -6.10
C PHE A 12 1.14 -1.83 -5.34
N VAL A 13 1.21 -1.90 -4.02
CA VAL A 13 1.23 -0.72 -3.15
C VAL A 13 2.62 -0.55 -2.55
N ALA A 14 3.27 0.57 -2.90
CA ALA A 14 4.60 0.89 -2.39
C ALA A 14 4.58 1.23 -0.90
N ASP A 15 5.64 0.79 -0.22
CA ASP A 15 5.97 1.16 1.16
C ASP A 15 7.18 2.11 1.13
N SER A 16 7.01 3.31 1.67
CA SER A 16 8.05 4.34 1.78
C SER A 16 8.90 4.19 3.05
N GLY A 17 8.45 3.37 4.01
CA GLY A 17 9.20 3.02 5.21
C GLY A 17 8.68 3.66 6.51
N GLU A 18 7.98 4.79 6.45
CA GLU A 18 7.51 5.49 7.66
C GLU A 18 6.48 4.64 8.43
N GLY A 19 5.60 3.93 7.71
CA GLY A 19 4.66 2.99 8.33
C GLY A 19 5.37 1.82 9.01
N ARG A 20 6.54 1.41 8.52
CA ARG A 20 7.37 0.38 9.15
C ARG A 20 8.00 0.90 10.45
N TRP A 21 8.55 2.11 10.43
CA TRP A 21 9.09 2.74 11.63
C TRP A 21 8.01 2.85 12.72
N THR A 22 6.80 3.29 12.37
CA THR A 22 5.70 3.39 13.35
C THR A 22 5.32 2.04 13.96
N VAL A 23 5.27 0.97 13.16
CA VAL A 23 4.93 -0.37 13.66
C VAL A 23 6.04 -0.93 14.55
N VAL A 24 7.31 -0.76 14.17
CA VAL A 24 8.46 -1.17 14.98
C VAL A 24 8.47 -0.42 16.32
N GLU A 25 8.32 0.91 16.29
CA GLU A 25 8.27 1.75 17.49
C GLU A 25 7.14 1.31 18.44
N SER A 26 5.97 0.94 17.90
CA SER A 26 4.86 0.47 18.74
C SER A 26 5.19 -0.80 19.52
N ILE A 27 6.02 -1.67 18.95
CA ILE A 27 6.50 -2.89 19.62
C ILE A 27 7.51 -2.52 20.71
N GLU A 28 8.47 -1.63 20.39
CA GLU A 28 9.50 -1.18 21.33
C GLU A 28 8.91 -0.46 22.56
N GLN A 29 7.85 0.34 22.35
CA GLN A 29 7.14 1.04 23.42
C GLN A 29 6.10 0.17 24.14
N GLY A 30 5.83 -1.05 23.66
CA GLY A 30 4.77 -1.90 24.19
C GLY A 30 3.35 -1.34 23.99
N ILE A 31 3.14 -0.51 22.95
CA ILE A 31 1.86 0.15 22.65
C ILE A 31 1.13 -0.63 21.54
N PRO A 32 -0.14 -1.01 21.73
CA PRO A 32 -0.88 -1.76 20.73
C PRO A 32 -1.29 -0.87 19.54
N CYS A 33 -0.74 -1.16 18.35
CA CYS A 33 -1.06 -0.48 17.08
C CYS A 33 -1.67 -1.42 16.01
N PRO A 34 -2.72 -2.20 16.30
CA PRO A 34 -3.19 -3.29 15.44
C PRO A 34 -3.61 -2.84 14.04
N VAL A 35 -4.28 -1.69 13.91
CA VAL A 35 -4.76 -1.17 12.62
C VAL A 35 -3.61 -0.70 11.74
N LEU A 36 -2.59 -0.05 12.32
CA LEU A 36 -1.40 0.40 11.60
C LEU A 36 -0.56 -0.79 11.14
N THR A 37 -0.40 -1.79 12.01
CA THR A 37 0.27 -3.05 11.67
C THR A 37 -0.44 -3.76 10.52
N LEU A 38 -1.76 -3.89 10.58
CA LEU A 38 -2.53 -4.49 9.50
C LEU A 38 -2.42 -3.69 8.20
N ALA A 39 -2.51 -2.35 8.26
CA ALA A 39 -2.38 -1.50 7.09
C ALA A 39 -1.01 -1.67 6.40
N LEU A 40 0.07 -1.77 7.18
CA LEU A 40 1.42 -2.07 6.67
C LEU A 40 1.47 -3.46 6.02
N GLN A 41 0.96 -4.49 6.69
CA GLN A 41 0.97 -5.87 6.18
C GLN A 41 0.12 -6.03 4.91
N VAL A 42 -1.00 -5.31 4.77
CA VAL A 42 -1.79 -5.28 3.54
C VAL A 42 -0.99 -4.74 2.36
N ARG A 43 -0.09 -3.76 2.59
CA ARG A 43 0.83 -3.29 1.55
C ARG A 43 1.79 -4.40 1.16
N PHE A 44 2.41 -5.10 2.11
CA PHE A 44 3.31 -6.22 1.81
C PHE A 44 2.60 -7.34 1.05
N ARG A 45 1.37 -7.69 1.44
CA ARG A 45 0.55 -8.67 0.71
C ARG A 45 0.33 -8.27 -0.75
N SER A 46 0.16 -6.98 -1.05
CA SER A 46 0.04 -6.51 -2.45
C SER A 46 1.32 -6.66 -3.27
N GLN A 47 2.48 -6.82 -2.62
CA GLN A 47 3.78 -6.94 -3.28
C GLN A 47 4.12 -8.40 -3.62
N GLU A 48 3.41 -9.36 -3.03
CA GLU A 48 3.45 -10.75 -3.45
C GLU A 48 2.83 -10.91 -4.86
N LYS A 49 2.86 -12.11 -5.46
CA LYS A 49 2.25 -12.39 -6.78
C LYS A 49 0.71 -12.38 -6.76
N GLN A 50 0.11 -11.41 -6.07
CA GLN A 50 -1.32 -11.25 -5.92
C GLN A 50 -1.88 -10.27 -6.95
N LYS A 51 -3.07 -10.61 -7.47
CA LYS A 51 -3.86 -9.75 -8.34
C LYS A 51 -5.02 -9.20 -7.52
N GLY A 52 -5.40 -7.94 -7.73
CA GLY A 52 -6.56 -7.38 -7.05
C GLY A 52 -6.87 -5.96 -7.48
N TYR A 53 -8.12 -5.72 -7.88
CA TYR A 53 -8.60 -4.37 -8.23
C TYR A 53 -8.47 -3.39 -7.07
N GLY A 54 -8.73 -3.85 -5.84
CA GLY A 54 -8.56 -3.04 -4.63
C GLY A 54 -7.13 -2.49 -4.44
N TYR A 55 -6.11 -3.28 -4.77
CA TYR A 55 -4.71 -2.81 -4.69
C TYR A 55 -4.38 -1.79 -5.78
N LYS A 56 -4.99 -1.90 -6.96
CA LYS A 56 -4.86 -0.88 -8.01
C LYS A 56 -5.44 0.44 -7.55
N ILE A 57 -6.69 0.44 -7.05
CA ILE A 57 -7.33 1.64 -6.50
C ILE A 57 -6.47 2.24 -5.39
N LEU A 58 -6.03 1.42 -4.43
CA LEU A 58 -5.23 1.89 -3.31
C LEU A 58 -3.90 2.51 -3.76
N SER A 59 -3.25 1.92 -4.76
CA SER A 59 -2.02 2.46 -5.36
C SER A 59 -2.29 3.81 -6.04
N THR A 60 -3.37 3.92 -6.83
CA THR A 60 -3.80 5.17 -7.46
C THR A 60 -4.10 6.26 -6.43
N MET A 61 -4.85 5.93 -5.36
CA MET A 61 -5.18 6.89 -4.31
C MET A 61 -3.92 7.39 -3.60
N ARG A 62 -2.96 6.51 -3.28
CA ARG A 62 -1.69 6.91 -2.64
C ARG A 62 -0.78 7.73 -3.56
N ASN A 63 -0.91 7.57 -4.87
CA ASN A 63 -0.22 8.43 -5.81
C ASN A 63 -0.87 9.81 -5.89
N ALA A 64 -2.20 9.86 -6.03
CA ALA A 64 -2.96 11.10 -6.06
C ALA A 64 -2.83 11.90 -4.74
N PHE A 65 -2.82 11.18 -3.61
CA PHE A 65 -2.71 11.72 -2.26
C PHE A 65 -1.38 11.31 -1.64
N GLY A 66 -0.41 12.24 -1.66
CA GLY A 66 0.91 12.03 -1.06
C GLY A 66 2.02 11.67 -2.06
N GLY A 67 1.70 11.55 -3.36
CA GLY A 67 2.72 11.42 -4.40
C GLY A 67 3.51 10.09 -4.35
N HIS A 68 2.97 9.06 -3.69
CA HIS A 68 3.66 7.78 -3.59
C HIS A 68 3.85 7.14 -4.97
N VAL A 69 4.96 6.42 -5.15
CA VAL A 69 5.27 5.75 -6.41
C VAL A 69 4.19 4.73 -6.78
N MET A 70 3.60 4.91 -7.95
CA MET A 70 2.66 3.96 -8.55
C MET A 70 3.36 3.16 -9.63
N LYS A 71 3.33 1.83 -9.53
CA LYS A 71 3.87 0.95 -10.58
C LYS A 71 2.86 0.78 -11.69
N LYS A 72 3.31 0.94 -12.93
CA LYS A 72 2.54 0.50 -14.10
C LYS A 72 2.68 -1.00 -14.29
N LYS A 73 1.68 -1.61 -14.92
CA LYS A 73 1.74 -2.98 -15.39
C LYS A 73 2.81 -3.05 -16.49
N GLY A 74 3.80 -3.91 -16.31
CA GLY A 74 4.79 -4.23 -17.35
C GLY A 74 4.21 -5.15 -18.41
#